data_AF-A0A7C7TS07-F1
#
_entry.id   AF-A0A7C7TS07-F1
#
_cell.length_a   1.000
_cell.length_b   1.000
_cell.length_c   1.000
_cell.angle_alpha   90.00
_cell.angle_beta   90.00
_cell.angle_gamma   90.00
#
_symmetry.space_group_name_H-M   'P 1'
#
loop_
_entity.id
_entity.type
_entity.pdbx_description
1 polymer ?
#
loop_
_entity_poly.entity_id
_entity_poly.type
_entity_poly.pdbx_seq_one_letter_code
_entity_poly.pdbx_strand_id
1 'polypeptide(L)'
;MRALVKKLAAPLLGVIAIFNIYAQDADDFITPYEIVQGQYEGTELYEDGKFEEAFSLSSIAAQRGMKTAQYLLGIMFLKGEYVDQSLAIGMAWLGVAGEADQDDWHATYEQIYDTLPANLQAAIDAKVATYIELYGVRTQKIRCDRRARIGQRRIEEICGKNGSDTPLYSLEGMPDNFTSRIGTCDEPWPCQFGTLYLDLFPGLITQDRDSYR
;
A
#
# COMPACT_ATOMS: atom_id res chain seq x y z
N MET A 1 27.57 39.80 65.42
CA MET A 1 27.93 38.40 65.78
C MET A 1 27.12 37.48 64.85
N ARG A 2 27.69 37.00 63.73
CA ARG A 2 28.15 35.60 63.47
C ARG A 2 27.10 34.53 63.89
N ALA A 3 26.70 33.50 63.14
CA ALA A 3 26.75 33.06 61.73
C ALA A 3 26.03 31.68 61.69
N LEU A 4 25.37 31.30 60.57
CA LEU A 4 25.05 29.91 60.12
C LEU A 4 24.21 30.05 58.81
N VAL A 5 24.77 30.24 57.60
CA VAL A 5 25.47 29.33 56.66
C VAL A 5 24.57 28.31 55.93
N LYS A 6 24.26 28.63 54.65
CA LYS A 6 24.10 27.79 53.43
C LYS A 6 22.90 26.81 53.37
N LYS A 7 22.21 26.57 52.23
CA LYS A 7 22.57 26.55 50.80
C LYS A 7 21.37 26.98 49.94
N LEU A 8 21.66 27.68 48.83
CA LEU A 8 20.75 27.89 47.70
C LEU A 8 20.59 26.57 46.92
N ALA A 9 19.37 26.16 46.63
CA ALA A 9 19.05 25.20 45.59
C ALA A 9 18.18 25.91 44.56
N ALA A 10 18.78 26.24 43.41
CA ALA A 10 18.05 26.69 42.23
C ALA A 10 17.51 25.44 41.51
N PRO A 11 16.19 25.26 41.35
CA PRO A 11 15.71 24.25 40.43
C PRO A 11 15.91 24.78 39.01
N LEU A 12 16.68 24.04 38.21
CA LEU A 12 16.72 24.21 36.76
C LEU A 12 15.27 24.21 36.25
N LEU A 13 14.89 25.28 35.55
CA LEU A 13 13.75 25.27 34.64
C LEU A 13 14.04 24.21 33.58
N GLY A 14 13.60 22.98 33.84
CA GLY A 14 13.53 21.92 32.85
C GLY A 14 12.63 22.39 31.73
N VAL A 15 13.23 22.74 30.60
CA VAL A 15 12.52 22.85 29.33
C VAL A 15 11.96 21.47 29.04
N ILE A 16 10.72 21.22 29.45
CA ILE A 16 9.94 20.12 28.89
C ILE A 16 9.64 20.57 27.47
N ALA A 17 10.56 20.24 26.57
CA ALA A 17 10.25 20.17 25.15
C ALA A 17 9.15 19.10 25.05
N ILE A 18 7.91 19.56 24.91
CA ILE A 18 6.81 18.73 24.44
C ILE A 18 7.18 18.42 22.99
N PHE A 19 8.03 17.41 22.80
CA PHE A 19 8.17 16.78 21.50
C PHE A 19 6.81 16.15 21.20
N ASN A 20 6.19 16.68 20.15
CA ASN A 20 4.96 16.19 19.57
C ASN A 20 4.96 14.66 19.53
N ILE A 21 4.13 14.04 20.36
CA ILE A 21 3.70 12.66 20.15
C ILE A 21 2.53 12.76 19.17
N TYR A 22 2.83 12.92 17.90
CA TYR A 22 1.97 12.32 16.87
C TYR A 22 2.68 11.03 16.48
N ALA A 23 2.61 10.04 17.38
CA ALA A 23 2.69 8.67 16.92
C ALA A 23 1.36 8.47 16.18
N GLN A 24 1.39 8.47 14.85
CA GLN A 24 0.26 8.09 14.04
C GLN A 24 0.14 6.57 14.19
N ASP A 25 -0.57 6.17 15.24
CA ASP A 25 -0.76 4.79 15.59
C ASP A 25 -1.76 4.16 14.60
N ALA A 26 -1.28 3.16 13.85
CA ALA A 26 -2.01 2.13 13.10
C ALA A 26 -2.78 2.55 11.82
N ASP A 27 -2.05 2.72 10.72
CA ASP A 27 -2.66 2.76 9.38
C ASP A 27 -2.91 1.35 8.83
N ASP A 28 -3.82 0.60 9.47
CA ASP A 28 -4.26 -0.74 9.02
C ASP A 28 -5.25 -0.68 7.83
N PHE A 29 -5.49 0.53 7.29
CA PHE A 29 -6.42 0.89 6.21
C PHE A 29 -7.71 0.05 6.23
N ILE A 30 -8.53 0.30 7.24
CA ILE A 30 -9.73 -0.49 7.56
C ILE A 30 -10.94 0.02 6.76
N THR A 31 -11.00 1.32 6.51
CA THR A 31 -12.11 1.97 5.81
C THR A 31 -11.75 2.30 4.35
N PRO A 32 -12.74 2.39 3.44
CA PRO A 32 -12.50 2.87 2.08
C PRO A 32 -11.81 4.24 2.01
N TYR A 33 -12.08 5.11 2.99
CA TYR A 33 -11.45 6.42 3.07
C TYR A 33 -9.94 6.30 3.36
N GLU A 34 -9.56 5.55 4.40
CA GLU A 34 -8.15 5.34 4.76
C GLU A 34 -7.37 4.65 3.64
N ILE A 35 -7.97 3.65 2.98
CA ILE A 35 -7.38 2.98 1.81
C ILE A 35 -7.03 3.99 0.70
N VAL A 36 -7.95 4.92 0.41
CA VAL A 36 -7.75 5.94 -0.62
C VAL A 36 -6.75 7.00 -0.16
N GLN A 37 -6.80 7.44 1.09
CA GLN A 37 -5.82 8.39 1.65
C GLN A 37 -4.40 7.82 1.64
N GLY A 38 -4.25 6.57 2.06
CA GLY A 38 -2.99 5.86 2.05
C GLY A 38 -2.33 5.77 0.69
N GLN A 39 -3.12 5.63 -0.38
CA GLN A 39 -2.60 5.71 -1.75
C GLN A 39 -1.99 7.09 -2.04
N TYR A 40 -2.69 8.17 -1.66
CA TYR A 40 -2.21 9.53 -1.92
C TYR A 40 -0.96 9.83 -1.08
N GLU A 41 -0.98 9.50 0.20
CA GLU A 41 0.16 9.69 1.09
C GLU A 41 1.37 8.87 0.65
N GLY A 42 1.18 7.60 0.27
CA GLY A 42 2.25 6.78 -0.29
C GLY A 42 2.86 7.37 -1.57
N THR A 43 2.04 8.01 -2.40
CA THR A 43 2.51 8.71 -3.61
C THR A 43 3.30 9.97 -3.24
N GLU A 44 2.83 10.77 -2.29
CA GLU A 44 3.54 11.97 -1.81
C GLU A 44 4.89 11.61 -1.17
N LEU A 45 4.93 10.57 -0.33
CA LEU A 45 6.17 10.08 0.26
C LEU A 45 7.17 9.59 -0.79
N TYR A 46 6.68 8.99 -1.88
CA TYR A 46 7.52 8.59 -3.00
C TYR A 46 8.15 9.80 -3.70
N GLU A 47 7.35 10.84 -3.95
CA GLU A 47 7.82 12.09 -4.55
C GLU A 47 8.85 12.80 -3.65
N ASP A 48 8.70 12.67 -2.33
CA ASP A 48 9.66 13.12 -1.31
C ASP A 48 10.94 12.28 -1.22
N GLY A 49 11.01 11.14 -1.93
CA GLY A 49 12.14 10.19 -1.88
C GLY A 49 12.17 9.31 -0.63
N LYS A 50 11.08 9.26 0.14
CA LYS A 50 10.91 8.41 1.33
C LYS A 50 10.39 7.03 0.93
N PHE A 51 11.26 6.26 0.27
CA PHE A 51 10.84 5.02 -0.40
C PHE A 51 10.35 3.93 0.54
N GLU A 52 10.87 3.83 1.76
CA GLU A 52 10.40 2.83 2.74
C GLU A 52 8.95 3.11 3.17
N GLU A 53 8.67 4.35 3.55
CA GLU A 53 7.35 4.77 4.00
C GLU A 53 6.35 4.74 2.83
N ALA A 54 6.78 5.19 1.64
CA ALA A 54 6.00 5.09 0.41
C ALA A 54 5.63 3.64 0.08
N PHE A 55 6.60 2.72 0.18
CA PHE A 55 6.37 1.29 -0.04
C PHE A 55 5.38 0.74 0.98
N SER A 56 5.56 1.08 2.27
CA SER A 56 4.68 0.63 3.34
C SER A 56 3.22 1.00 3.06
N LEU A 57 2.91 2.28 2.83
CA LEU A 57 1.52 2.71 2.58
C LEU A 57 1.00 2.19 1.23
N SER A 58 1.80 2.27 0.17
CA SER A 58 1.39 1.85 -1.17
C SER A 58 1.13 0.36 -1.24
N SER A 59 1.91 -0.46 -0.53
CA SER A 59 1.71 -1.92 -0.49
C SER A 59 0.37 -2.31 0.13
N ILE A 60 -0.08 -1.58 1.16
CA ILE A 60 -1.38 -1.81 1.78
C ILE A 60 -2.51 -1.39 0.83
N ALA A 61 -2.42 -0.19 0.26
CA ALA A 61 -3.42 0.30 -0.69
C ALA A 61 -3.49 -0.57 -1.96
N ALA A 62 -2.34 -1.06 -2.46
CA ALA A 62 -2.26 -1.92 -3.64
C ALA A 62 -2.92 -3.29 -3.42
N GLN A 63 -2.72 -3.91 -2.24
CA GLN A 63 -3.42 -5.14 -1.84
C GLN A 63 -4.95 -4.93 -1.80
N ARG A 64 -5.38 -3.71 -1.46
CA ARG A 64 -6.79 -3.30 -1.43
C ARG A 64 -7.33 -2.86 -2.79
N GLY A 65 -6.58 -3.06 -3.87
CA GLY A 65 -7.02 -2.81 -5.24
C GLY A 65 -6.77 -1.39 -5.77
N MET A 66 -6.19 -0.50 -4.97
CA MET A 66 -6.02 0.90 -5.34
C MET A 66 -5.04 1.04 -6.50
N LYS A 67 -5.54 1.52 -7.65
CA LYS A 67 -4.84 1.42 -8.94
C LYS A 67 -3.58 2.28 -9.06
N THR A 68 -3.58 3.49 -8.49
CA THR A 68 -2.36 4.32 -8.44
C THR A 68 -1.32 3.70 -7.52
N ALA A 69 -1.73 3.09 -6.39
CA ALA A 69 -0.81 2.38 -5.51
C ALA A 69 -0.21 1.14 -6.18
N GLN A 70 -1.01 0.39 -6.96
CA GLN A 70 -0.53 -0.73 -7.77
C GLN A 70 0.48 -0.28 -8.82
N TYR A 71 0.19 0.82 -9.53
CA TYR A 71 1.12 1.39 -10.51
C TYR A 71 2.45 1.78 -9.82
N LEU A 72 2.36 2.53 -8.73
CA LEU A 72 3.53 2.97 -7.96
C LEU A 72 4.37 1.78 -7.46
N LEU A 73 3.72 0.78 -6.86
CA LEU A 73 4.41 -0.43 -6.40
C LEU A 73 5.12 -1.15 -7.56
N GLY A 74 4.49 -1.20 -8.73
CA GLY A 74 5.12 -1.70 -9.96
C GLY A 74 6.39 -0.94 -10.32
N ILE A 75 6.35 0.38 -10.31
CA ILE A 75 7.53 1.24 -10.56
C ILE A 75 8.64 0.98 -9.52
N MET A 76 8.29 0.87 -8.23
CA MET A 76 9.26 0.63 -7.16
C MET A 76 10.01 -0.70 -7.36
N PHE A 77 9.29 -1.77 -7.73
CA PHE A 77 9.91 -3.06 -8.08
C PHE A 77 10.75 -2.99 -9.36
N LEU A 78 10.33 -2.24 -10.38
CA LEU A 78 11.11 -2.08 -11.61
C LEU A 78 12.40 -1.30 -11.39
N LYS A 79 12.42 -0.38 -10.42
CA LYS A 79 13.60 0.46 -10.11
C LYS A 79 14.45 -0.09 -8.97
N GLY A 80 13.92 -0.99 -8.15
CA GLY A 80 14.57 -1.45 -6.92
C GLY A 80 14.59 -0.38 -5.83
N GLU A 81 13.51 0.41 -5.73
CA GLU A 81 13.37 1.46 -4.70
C GLU A 81 12.77 0.83 -3.45
N TYR A 82 13.57 0.75 -2.37
CA TYR A 82 13.32 0.02 -1.11
C TYR A 82 13.27 -1.52 -1.21
N VAL A 83 12.83 -2.06 -2.35
CA VAL A 83 12.76 -3.50 -2.62
C VAL A 83 13.83 -3.95 -3.61
N ASP A 84 14.08 -5.26 -3.65
CA ASP A 84 14.90 -5.84 -4.71
C ASP A 84 14.25 -5.64 -6.08
N GLN A 85 15.07 -5.27 -7.06
CA GLN A 85 14.60 -5.06 -8.42
C GLN A 85 14.02 -6.36 -9.01
N SER A 86 12.79 -6.29 -9.51
CA SER A 86 12.10 -7.45 -10.10
C SER A 86 11.23 -7.04 -11.27
N LEU A 87 11.66 -7.42 -12.48
CA LEU A 87 10.87 -7.21 -13.70
C LEU A 87 9.52 -7.91 -13.63
N ALA A 88 9.50 -9.17 -13.14
CA ALA A 88 8.29 -9.97 -13.12
C ALA A 88 7.22 -9.41 -12.16
N ILE A 89 7.63 -9.05 -10.94
CA ILE A 89 6.71 -8.48 -9.94
C ILE A 89 6.29 -7.06 -10.34
N GLY A 90 7.23 -6.26 -10.84
CA GLY A 90 6.96 -4.90 -11.31
C GLY A 90 5.94 -4.88 -12.44
N MET A 91 6.15 -5.70 -13.49
CA MET A 91 5.20 -5.82 -14.60
C MET A 91 3.86 -6.40 -14.16
N ALA A 92 3.83 -7.32 -13.21
CA ALA A 92 2.56 -7.84 -12.68
C ALA A 92 1.71 -6.74 -12.03
N TRP A 93 2.31 -5.92 -11.17
CA TRP A 93 1.62 -4.78 -10.55
C TRP A 93 1.19 -3.72 -11.57
N LEU A 94 2.04 -3.38 -12.54
CA LEU A 94 1.65 -2.48 -13.64
C LEU A 94 0.48 -3.05 -14.46
N GLY A 95 0.47 -4.35 -14.73
CA GLY A 95 -0.60 -5.02 -15.46
C GLY A 95 -1.95 -4.96 -14.75
N VAL A 96 -1.99 -5.14 -13.42
CA VAL A 96 -3.24 -4.96 -12.65
C VAL A 96 -3.65 -3.50 -12.57
N ALA A 97 -2.69 -2.58 -12.47
CA ALA A 97 -2.97 -1.14 -12.50
C ALA A 97 -3.64 -0.73 -13.82
N GLY A 98 -3.28 -1.38 -14.93
CA GLY A 98 -3.87 -1.21 -16.26
C GLY A 98 -5.34 -1.61 -16.39
N GLU A 99 -5.98 -2.16 -15.36
CA GLU A 99 -7.45 -2.25 -15.33
C GLU A 99 -8.12 -0.87 -15.19
N ALA A 100 -7.36 0.17 -14.83
CA ALA A 100 -7.78 1.56 -14.95
C ALA A 100 -7.41 2.12 -16.33
N ASP A 101 -8.34 2.85 -16.93
CA ASP A 101 -8.22 3.52 -18.22
C ASP A 101 -7.35 4.78 -18.13
N GLN A 102 -6.04 4.57 -17.96
CA GLN A 102 -5.01 5.61 -17.90
C GLN A 102 -3.99 5.41 -19.03
N ASP A 103 -4.06 6.24 -20.07
CA ASP A 103 -3.22 6.12 -21.27
C ASP A 103 -1.72 6.06 -20.94
N ASP A 104 -1.25 6.92 -20.01
CA ASP A 104 0.17 7.00 -19.63
C ASP A 104 0.68 5.71 -18.95
N TRP A 105 -0.19 4.99 -18.23
CA TRP A 105 0.17 3.74 -17.57
C TRP A 105 0.28 2.58 -18.56
N HIS A 106 -0.66 2.51 -19.51
CA HIS A 106 -0.60 1.55 -20.62
C HIS A 106 0.65 1.74 -21.45
N ALA A 107 0.97 3.00 -21.82
CA ALA A 107 2.17 3.31 -22.58
C ALA A 107 3.45 2.87 -21.84
N THR A 108 3.48 3.05 -20.51
CA THR A 108 4.61 2.61 -19.68
C THR A 108 4.75 1.09 -19.68
N TYR A 109 3.64 0.36 -19.54
CA TYR A 109 3.63 -1.10 -19.60
C TYR A 109 4.10 -1.60 -20.98
N GLU A 110 3.51 -1.08 -22.06
CA GLU A 110 3.82 -1.45 -23.44
C GLU A 110 5.29 -1.18 -23.78
N GLN A 111 5.84 -0.02 -23.37
CA GLN A 111 7.24 0.32 -23.60
C GLN A 111 8.20 -0.75 -23.06
N ILE A 112 7.89 -1.35 -21.91
CA ILE A 112 8.70 -2.41 -21.33
C ILE A 112 8.36 -3.72 -22.03
N TYR A 113 7.08 -4.06 -22.09
CA TYR A 113 6.57 -5.35 -22.58
C TYR A 113 7.01 -5.67 -24.01
N ASP A 114 6.97 -4.70 -24.91
CA ASP A 114 7.31 -4.87 -26.33
C ASP A 114 8.81 -5.12 -26.56
N THR A 115 9.65 -4.80 -25.58
CA THR A 115 11.11 -5.07 -25.66
C THR A 115 11.47 -6.48 -25.22
N LEU A 116 10.54 -7.22 -24.62
CA LEU A 116 10.79 -8.52 -24.03
C LEU A 116 10.68 -9.65 -25.07
N PRO A 117 11.50 -10.70 -24.96
CA PRO A 117 11.33 -11.90 -25.76
C PRO A 117 10.02 -12.62 -25.41
N ALA A 118 9.45 -13.34 -26.38
CA ALA A 118 8.14 -13.98 -26.28
C ALA A 118 7.98 -14.92 -25.06
N ASN A 119 9.06 -15.57 -24.60
CA ASN A 119 9.01 -16.42 -23.41
C ASN A 119 8.83 -15.61 -22.11
N LEU A 120 9.41 -14.39 -22.03
CA LEU A 120 9.22 -13.51 -20.89
C LEU A 120 7.85 -12.82 -20.93
N GLN A 121 7.39 -12.44 -22.13
CA GLN A 121 6.02 -11.95 -22.34
C GLN A 121 4.99 -12.95 -21.82
N ALA A 122 5.07 -14.21 -22.24
CA ALA A 122 4.16 -15.26 -21.76
C ALA A 122 4.23 -15.48 -20.24
N ALA A 123 5.42 -15.36 -19.63
CA ALA A 123 5.57 -15.47 -18.18
C ALA A 123 4.94 -14.27 -17.44
N ILE A 124 5.06 -13.07 -17.99
CA ILE A 124 4.43 -11.87 -17.46
C ILE A 124 2.91 -11.98 -17.59
N ASP A 125 2.39 -12.38 -18.75
CA ASP A 125 0.94 -12.55 -18.97
C ASP A 125 0.33 -13.49 -17.92
N ALA A 126 0.97 -14.63 -17.67
CA ALA A 126 0.53 -15.58 -16.66
C ALA A 126 0.55 -14.98 -15.23
N LYS A 127 1.57 -14.19 -14.92
CA LYS A 127 1.69 -13.53 -13.61
C LYS A 127 0.67 -12.40 -13.46
N VAL A 128 0.47 -11.56 -14.48
CA VAL A 128 -0.55 -10.50 -14.52
C VAL A 128 -1.94 -11.11 -14.33
N ALA A 129 -2.27 -12.19 -15.03
CA ALA A 129 -3.54 -12.89 -14.85
C ALA A 129 -3.75 -13.35 -13.40
N THR A 130 -2.72 -13.89 -12.76
CA THR A 130 -2.77 -14.28 -11.35
C THR A 130 -3.01 -13.07 -10.45
N TYR A 131 -2.28 -11.97 -10.68
CA TYR A 131 -2.41 -10.76 -9.89
C TYR A 131 -3.78 -10.07 -10.06
N ILE A 132 -4.39 -10.12 -11.25
CA ILE A 132 -5.76 -9.62 -11.49
C ILE A 132 -6.77 -10.40 -10.64
N GLU A 133 -6.64 -11.71 -10.52
CA GLU A 133 -7.54 -12.52 -9.68
C GLU A 133 -7.41 -12.16 -8.19
N LEU A 134 -6.20 -11.83 -7.71
CA LEU A 134 -5.95 -11.52 -6.30
C LEU A 134 -6.26 -10.05 -5.93
N TYR A 135 -5.80 -9.11 -6.75
CA TYR A 135 -5.78 -7.68 -6.44
C TYR A 135 -6.55 -6.81 -7.45
N GLY A 136 -7.24 -7.42 -8.42
CA GLY A 136 -7.94 -6.71 -9.48
C GLY A 136 -9.23 -6.02 -9.06
N VAL A 137 -9.82 -5.25 -9.98
CA VAL A 137 -10.98 -4.36 -9.70
C VAL A 137 -12.18 -5.14 -9.16
N ARG A 138 -12.41 -6.34 -9.67
CA ARG A 138 -13.55 -7.19 -9.27
C ARG A 138 -13.35 -7.72 -7.86
N THR A 139 -12.21 -8.36 -7.60
CA THR A 139 -11.88 -8.99 -6.32
C THR A 139 -11.83 -7.95 -5.20
N GLN A 140 -11.25 -6.79 -5.49
CA GLN A 140 -11.06 -5.73 -4.51
C GLN A 140 -12.17 -4.66 -4.51
N LYS A 141 -13.31 -4.89 -5.18
CA LYS A 141 -14.47 -3.97 -5.22
C LYS A 141 -14.06 -2.53 -5.54
N ILE A 142 -13.23 -2.36 -6.56
CA ILE A 142 -12.83 -1.06 -7.07
C ILE A 142 -13.84 -0.61 -8.11
N ARG A 143 -14.24 0.66 -8.02
CA ARG A 143 -15.06 1.31 -9.05
C ARG A 143 -14.26 2.43 -9.67
N CYS A 144 -14.09 2.36 -10.98
CA CYS A 144 -13.49 3.41 -11.78
C CYS A 144 -14.60 4.13 -12.55
N ASP A 145 -14.62 5.46 -12.44
CA ASP A 145 -15.55 6.31 -13.17
C ASP A 145 -14.78 7.42 -13.89
N ARG A 146 -15.07 7.63 -15.17
CA ARG A 146 -14.59 8.81 -15.91
C ARG A 146 -15.34 10.06 -15.45
N ARG A 147 -14.61 11.00 -14.85
CA ARG A 147 -15.17 12.28 -14.40
C ARG A 147 -14.21 13.42 -14.66
N ALA A 148 -14.75 14.64 -14.76
CA ALA A 148 -13.92 15.82 -14.82
C ALA A 148 -13.16 15.99 -13.50
N ARG A 149 -11.84 16.19 -13.56
CA ARG A 149 -11.07 16.56 -12.38
C ARG A 149 -11.57 17.91 -11.86
N ILE A 150 -11.71 18.03 -10.53
CA ILE A 150 -12.19 19.28 -9.90
C ILE A 150 -11.31 20.45 -10.37
N GLY A 151 -11.92 21.46 -10.99
CA GLY A 151 -11.22 22.64 -11.50
C GLY A 151 -10.57 22.49 -12.88
N GLN A 152 -10.70 21.36 -13.56
CA GLN A 152 -10.17 21.13 -14.91
C GLN A 152 -11.27 20.71 -15.89
N ARG A 153 -11.04 20.95 -17.19
CA ARG A 153 -11.91 20.46 -18.28
C ARG A 153 -11.55 19.04 -18.74
N ARG A 154 -10.42 18.51 -18.27
CA ARG A 154 -9.96 17.15 -18.61
C ARG A 154 -10.83 16.13 -17.86
N ILE A 155 -11.35 15.18 -18.61
CA ILE A 155 -11.99 13.98 -18.06
C ILE A 155 -10.88 12.98 -17.80
N GLU A 156 -10.78 12.48 -16.57
CA GLU A 156 -9.85 11.43 -16.18
C GLU A 156 -10.64 10.28 -15.56
N GLU A 157 -10.14 9.06 -15.70
CA GLU A 157 -10.69 7.94 -14.95
C GLU A 157 -10.19 7.99 -13.50
N ILE A 158 -11.12 7.99 -12.55
CA ILE A 158 -10.79 7.98 -11.13
C ILE A 158 -11.35 6.71 -10.51
N CYS A 159 -10.46 5.89 -9.96
CA CYS A 159 -10.81 4.67 -9.25
C CYS A 159 -10.96 4.95 -7.74
N GLY A 160 -12.04 4.45 -7.16
CA GLY A 160 -12.32 4.48 -5.73
C GLY A 160 -12.63 3.09 -5.18
N LYS A 161 -12.61 2.98 -3.85
CA LYS A 161 -12.90 1.74 -3.12
C LYS A 161 -14.37 1.68 -2.70
N ASN A 162 -15.10 0.66 -3.13
CA ASN A 162 -16.49 0.42 -2.73
C ASN A 162 -16.56 -0.68 -1.65
N GLY A 163 -16.42 -0.28 -0.39
CA GLY A 163 -16.41 -1.19 0.75
C GLY A 163 -15.02 -1.77 1.04
N SER A 164 -14.79 -2.25 2.25
CA SER A 164 -13.50 -2.80 2.68
C SER A 164 -13.52 -4.32 2.90
N ASP A 165 -14.69 -4.94 2.75
CA ASP A 165 -14.97 -6.37 2.85
C ASP A 165 -14.51 -7.14 1.60
N THR A 166 -13.19 -7.16 1.42
CA THR A 166 -12.51 -7.86 0.32
C THR A 166 -11.47 -8.83 0.87
N PRO A 167 -11.19 -9.93 0.14
CA PRO A 167 -10.16 -10.88 0.55
C PRO A 167 -8.78 -10.21 0.57
N LEU A 168 -7.95 -10.65 1.52
CA LEU A 168 -6.57 -10.21 1.67
C LEU A 168 -5.62 -11.34 1.33
N TYR A 169 -4.67 -11.04 0.44
CA TYR A 169 -3.67 -11.98 -0.04
C TYR A 169 -2.27 -11.48 0.27
N SER A 170 -1.33 -12.40 0.52
CA SER A 170 0.08 -12.06 0.78
C SER A 170 0.72 -11.32 -0.39
N LEU A 171 1.73 -10.51 -0.12
CA LEU A 171 2.55 -9.87 -1.15
C LEU A 171 3.71 -10.77 -1.58
N GLU A 172 4.10 -10.69 -2.85
CA GLU A 172 5.28 -11.38 -3.40
C GLU A 172 6.51 -10.45 -3.34
N GLY A 173 7.68 -10.99 -2.98
CA GLY A 173 8.96 -10.26 -3.08
C GLY A 173 9.17 -9.15 -2.04
N MET A 174 8.65 -9.33 -0.83
CA MET A 174 8.89 -8.37 0.27
C MET A 174 10.34 -8.45 0.77
N PRO A 175 10.97 -7.31 1.13
CA PRO A 175 12.32 -7.34 1.70
C PRO A 175 12.30 -7.94 3.11
N ASP A 176 13.43 -8.49 3.56
CA ASP A 176 13.52 -9.28 4.80
C ASP A 176 13.07 -8.53 6.07
N ASN A 177 13.19 -7.20 6.09
CA ASN A 177 12.80 -6.33 7.20
C ASN A 177 11.36 -5.80 7.08
N PHE A 178 10.64 -6.13 6.02
CA PHE A 178 9.27 -5.66 5.83
C PHE A 178 8.28 -6.50 6.61
N THR A 179 7.52 -5.84 7.48
CA THR A 179 6.41 -6.47 8.19
C THR A 179 5.10 -5.98 7.58
N SER A 180 4.35 -6.90 6.95
CA SER A 180 3.00 -6.61 6.47
C SER A 180 2.12 -6.19 7.66
N ARG A 181 1.56 -4.98 7.58
CA ARG A 181 0.72 -4.42 8.65
C ARG A 181 -0.72 -4.94 8.63
N ILE A 182 -1.20 -5.41 7.48
CA ILE A 182 -2.57 -5.92 7.34
C ILE A 182 -2.74 -7.41 7.66
N GLY A 183 -1.64 -8.14 7.87
CA GLY A 183 -1.63 -9.57 8.21
C GLY A 183 -0.62 -10.38 7.39
N THR A 184 -0.42 -11.63 7.81
CA THR A 184 0.49 -12.60 7.18
C THR A 184 -0.14 -14.00 7.21
N CYS A 185 0.42 -14.90 6.41
CA CYS A 185 0.14 -16.34 6.46
C CYS A 185 1.46 -17.11 6.51
N ASP A 186 1.40 -18.39 6.86
CA ASP A 186 2.56 -19.28 6.89
C ASP A 186 2.78 -20.05 5.56
N GLU A 187 1.88 -19.85 4.57
CA GLU A 187 1.91 -20.53 3.28
C GLU A 187 2.72 -19.76 2.23
N PRO A 188 3.31 -20.44 1.22
CA PRO A 188 3.95 -19.77 0.10
C PRO A 188 3.00 -18.82 -0.64
N TRP A 189 3.57 -17.78 -1.27
CA TRP A 189 2.78 -16.89 -2.11
C TRP A 189 2.16 -17.64 -3.31
N PRO A 190 0.91 -17.35 -3.70
CA PRO A 190 -0.06 -16.50 -2.99
C PRO A 190 -0.83 -17.28 -1.92
N CYS A 191 -1.06 -16.65 -0.78
CA CYS A 191 -1.94 -17.17 0.27
C CYS A 191 -3.02 -16.15 0.62
N GLN A 192 -4.16 -16.60 1.13
CA GLN A 192 -5.19 -15.74 1.68
C GLN A 192 -5.15 -15.80 3.21
N PHE A 193 -5.17 -14.64 3.89
CA PHE A 193 -5.09 -14.59 5.36
C PHE A 193 -6.23 -13.83 6.03
N GLY A 194 -7.27 -13.47 5.29
CA GLY A 194 -8.48 -12.92 5.88
C GLY A 194 -9.47 -12.33 4.88
N THR A 195 -10.58 -11.88 5.45
CA THR A 195 -11.62 -11.07 4.82
C THR A 195 -12.05 -10.03 5.83
N LEU A 196 -12.04 -8.74 5.48
CA LEU A 196 -12.39 -7.69 6.44
C LEU A 196 -13.92 -7.57 6.59
N TYR A 197 -14.54 -8.46 7.35
CA TYR A 197 -15.97 -8.38 7.67
C TYR A 197 -16.21 -7.24 8.68
N LEU A 198 -16.83 -6.16 8.23
CA LEU A 198 -17.52 -5.23 9.12
C LEU A 198 -18.91 -5.81 9.41
N ASP A 199 -19.06 -6.63 10.45
CA ASP A 199 -20.33 -6.75 11.16
C ASP A 199 -20.14 -7.19 12.64
N LEU A 200 -20.45 -6.24 13.54
CA LEU A 200 -21.07 -6.43 14.87
C LEU A 200 -20.25 -6.79 16.14
N PHE A 201 -18.92 -6.63 16.21
CA PHE A 201 -18.26 -6.53 17.54
C PHE A 201 -17.10 -5.52 17.54
N PRO A 202 -17.19 -4.40 18.29
CA PRO A 202 -16.03 -3.54 18.51
C PRO A 202 -15.09 -4.28 19.48
N GLY A 203 -14.02 -4.89 18.95
CA GLY A 203 -12.96 -5.42 19.82
C GLY A 203 -12.16 -6.63 19.34
N LEU A 204 -12.38 -7.20 18.17
CA LEU A 204 -11.50 -8.26 17.66
C LEU A 204 -11.31 -8.19 16.15
N ILE A 205 -10.07 -7.94 15.72
CA ILE A 205 -9.54 -8.54 14.49
C ILE A 205 -9.51 -10.04 14.78
N THR A 206 -10.56 -10.77 14.40
CA THR A 206 -10.51 -12.23 14.48
C THR A 206 -9.62 -12.71 13.35
N GLN A 207 -8.37 -13.00 13.67
CA GLN A 207 -7.56 -13.94 12.89
C GLN A 207 -8.27 -15.29 13.00
N ASP A 208 -9.15 -15.58 12.05
CA ASP A 208 -9.90 -16.83 12.01
C ASP A 208 -8.92 -17.94 11.55
N ARG A 209 -8.14 -18.43 12.52
CA ARG A 209 -7.55 -19.77 12.44
C ARG A 209 -8.67 -20.75 12.77
N ASP A 210 -9.01 -21.60 11.81
CA ASP A 210 -9.90 -22.77 11.91
C ASP A 210 -11.31 -22.61 11.31
N SER A 211 -11.42 -22.70 9.99
CA SER A 211 -12.63 -23.23 9.34
C SER A 211 -12.38 -23.66 7.88
N TYR A 212 -11.55 -24.69 7.67
CA TYR A 212 -11.73 -25.63 6.56
C TYR A 212 -11.33 -27.03 7.04
N ARG A 213 -12.34 -27.78 7.47
CA ARG A 213 -12.31 -29.24 7.58
C ARG A 213 -13.63 -29.80 7.09
#